data_AF-A0AAV1V3W9-F1
#
_entry.id   AF-A0AAV1V3W9-F1
#
_cell.length_a   1.000
_cell.length_b   1.000
_cell.length_c   1.000
_cell.angle_alpha   90.00
_cell.angle_beta   90.00
_cell.angle_gamma   90.00
#
_symmetry.space_group_name_H-M   'P 1'
#
loop_
_entity.id
_entity.type
_entity.pdbx_description
1 polymer ?
#
loop_
_entity_poly.entity_id
_entity_poly.type
_entity_poly.pdbx_seq_one_letter_code
_entity_poly.pdbx_strand_id
1 'polypeptide(L)'
;MLEVKDDGFHVTRGGYSHLSDSEWEVVGRMSVLMGEPSIGGMSESLSRDQQHAAIHKFLQGELGVEQQKIALLHHQGSHQSMGGPTHMRRPETLKIDVSRYKGTDEDSLLR
;
A
#
# COMPACT_ATOMS: atom_id res chain seq x y z
N MET A 1 38.70 25.03 9.36
CA MET A 1 37.35 24.77 8.88
C MET A 1 37.53 23.85 7.67
N LEU A 2 37.38 22.54 7.89
CA LEU A 2 37.51 21.56 6.80
C LEU A 2 36.24 21.69 5.96
N GLU A 3 36.38 22.18 4.73
CA GLU A 3 35.36 22.02 3.69
C GLU A 3 35.22 20.51 3.48
N VAL A 4 34.22 19.92 4.13
CA VAL A 4 33.68 18.64 3.69
C VAL A 4 33.04 18.97 2.35
N LYS A 5 33.78 18.70 1.26
CA LYS A 5 33.14 18.53 -0.04
C LYS A 5 32.13 17.41 0.16
N ASP A 6 30.88 17.80 0.31
CA ASP A 6 29.75 16.94 0.00
C ASP A 6 29.83 16.74 -1.51
N ASP A 7 30.79 15.90 -1.95
CA ASP A 7 30.73 15.22 -3.24
C ASP A 7 29.61 14.20 -3.10
N GLY A 8 28.39 14.71 -2.90
CA GLY A 8 27.18 13.95 -2.79
C GLY A 8 27.07 13.17 -4.08
N PHE A 9 27.33 11.87 -4.00
CA PHE A 9 26.95 10.92 -5.02
C PHE A 9 25.42 10.94 -5.07
N HIS A 10 24.88 11.93 -5.78
CA HIS A 10 23.47 11.99 -6.06
C HIS A 10 23.19 10.89 -7.06
N VAL A 11 22.34 9.95 -6.66
CA VAL A 11 21.85 8.92 -7.56
C VAL A 11 21.02 9.64 -8.63
N THR A 12 21.65 10.01 -9.75
CA THR A 12 21.02 10.80 -10.81
C THR A 12 20.31 9.90 -11.81
N ARG A 13 19.12 10.33 -12.27
CA ARG A 13 18.32 9.59 -13.26
C ARG A 13 19.11 9.21 -14.52
N GLY A 14 20.08 10.04 -14.90
CA GLY A 14 20.91 9.83 -16.09
C GLY A 14 21.75 8.55 -16.07
N GLY A 15 22.22 8.11 -14.89
CA GLY A 15 22.98 6.86 -14.73
C GLY A 15 22.12 5.59 -14.83
N TYR A 16 20.79 5.75 -14.81
CA TYR A 16 19.82 4.67 -14.73
C TYR A 16 18.75 4.81 -15.79
N SER A 17 19.12 5.27 -16.99
CA SER A 17 18.21 5.41 -18.12
C SER A 17 17.56 4.10 -18.57
N HIS A 18 18.11 2.95 -18.14
CA HIS A 18 17.53 1.63 -18.38
C HIS A 18 16.43 1.25 -17.39
N LEU A 19 16.30 1.96 -16.27
CA LEU A 19 15.21 1.74 -15.33
C LEU A 19 13.96 2.49 -15.80
N SER A 20 12.82 1.83 -15.75
CA SER A 20 11.52 2.47 -15.89
C SER A 20 11.27 3.51 -14.78
N ASP A 21 10.27 4.38 -14.95
CA ASP A 21 9.96 5.40 -13.95
C ASP A 21 9.51 4.77 -12.61
N SER A 22 8.76 3.68 -12.65
CA SER A 22 8.35 2.96 -11.45
C SER A 22 9.54 2.30 -10.73
N GLU A 23 10.48 1.73 -11.47
CA GLU A 23 11.73 1.20 -10.89
C GLU A 23 12.59 2.32 -10.30
N TRP A 24 12.59 3.50 -10.92
CA TRP A 24 13.29 4.67 -10.38
C TRP A 24 12.69 5.16 -9.07
N GLU A 25 11.38 5.19 -8.96
CA GLU A 25 10.70 5.50 -7.69
C GLU A 25 11.07 4.50 -6.59
N VAL A 26 11.23 3.22 -6.94
CA VAL A 26 11.70 2.20 -6.00
C VAL A 26 13.13 2.50 -5.55
N VAL A 27 14.03 2.85 -6.45
CA VAL A 27 15.41 3.26 -6.11
C VAL A 27 15.39 4.46 -5.15
N GLY A 28 14.49 5.43 -5.34
CA GLY A 28 14.27 6.51 -4.40
C GLY A 28 13.87 6.04 -3.00
N ARG A 29 12.93 5.09 -2.90
CA ARG A 29 12.55 4.48 -1.60
C ARG A 29 13.68 3.67 -0.97
N MET A 30 14.42 2.91 -1.78
CA MET A 30 15.61 2.18 -1.34
C MET A 30 16.67 3.13 -0.80
N SER A 31 16.88 4.28 -1.45
CA SER A 31 17.80 5.34 -1.01
C SER A 31 17.38 5.94 0.33
N VAL A 32 16.08 6.18 0.55
CA VAL A 32 15.57 6.63 1.85
C VAL A 32 15.82 5.59 2.96
N LEU A 33 15.71 4.29 2.66
CA LEU A 33 15.89 3.23 3.65
C LEU A 33 17.36 2.88 3.92
N MET A 34 18.19 2.85 2.89
CA MET A 34 19.57 2.33 2.94
C MET A 34 20.64 3.43 2.81
N GLY A 35 20.27 4.64 2.39
CA GLY A 35 21.16 5.76 2.10
C GLY A 35 21.62 5.81 0.65
N GLU A 36 21.69 7.04 0.10
CA GLU A 36 22.21 7.31 -1.26
C GLU A 36 23.57 6.63 -1.54
N PRO A 37 24.58 6.70 -0.63
CA PRO A 37 25.89 6.14 -0.92
C PRO A 37 25.87 4.62 -1.06
N SER A 38 24.99 3.95 -0.31
CA SER A 38 24.83 2.50 -0.38
C SER A 38 24.15 2.06 -1.68
N ILE A 39 23.16 2.83 -2.14
CA ILE A 39 22.51 2.58 -3.44
C ILE A 39 23.46 2.87 -4.60
N GLY A 40 24.24 3.94 -4.53
CA GLY A 40 25.28 4.26 -5.51
C GLY A 40 26.30 3.14 -5.64
N GLY A 41 26.94 2.74 -4.53
CA GLY A 41 27.94 1.66 -4.54
C GLY A 41 27.36 0.30 -4.93
N MET A 42 26.13 -0.02 -4.54
CA MET A 42 25.45 -1.24 -4.98
C MET A 42 25.19 -1.20 -6.48
N SER A 43 24.83 -0.05 -7.04
CA SER A 43 24.55 0.06 -8.47
C SER A 43 25.81 0.00 -9.33
N GLU A 44 26.92 0.56 -8.84
CA GLU A 44 28.22 0.47 -9.51
C GLU A 44 28.76 -0.96 -9.53
N SER A 45 28.46 -1.75 -8.51
CA SER A 45 28.94 -3.13 -8.39
C SER A 45 28.05 -4.17 -9.06
N LEU A 46 26.76 -3.87 -9.25
CA LEU A 46 25.79 -4.79 -9.86
C LEU A 46 25.64 -4.56 -11.37
N SER A 47 25.56 -5.65 -12.13
CA SER A 47 25.15 -5.59 -13.53
C SER A 47 23.71 -5.08 -13.68
N ARG A 48 23.33 -4.62 -14.87
CA ARG A 48 21.96 -4.16 -15.16
C ARG A 48 20.90 -5.17 -14.70
N ASP A 49 21.04 -6.44 -15.06
CA ASP A 49 20.08 -7.49 -14.69
C ASP A 49 20.05 -7.71 -13.17
N GLN A 50 21.20 -7.58 -12.51
CA GLN A 50 21.28 -7.68 -11.06
C GLN A 50 20.65 -6.46 -10.37
N GLN A 51 20.74 -5.26 -10.95
CA GLN A 51 20.03 -4.07 -10.47
C GLN A 51 18.51 -4.28 -10.55
N HIS A 52 17.99 -4.75 -11.70
CA HIS A 52 16.57 -5.09 -11.83
C HIS A 52 16.16 -6.16 -10.80
N ALA A 53 16.95 -7.23 -10.65
CA ALA A 53 16.67 -8.27 -9.67
C ALA A 53 16.68 -7.74 -8.22
N ALA A 54 17.58 -6.82 -7.87
CA ALA A 54 17.62 -6.20 -6.56
C ALA A 54 16.38 -5.33 -6.30
N ILE A 55 15.96 -4.54 -7.28
CA ILE A 55 14.73 -3.73 -7.23
C ILE A 55 13.50 -4.62 -7.04
N HIS A 56 13.40 -5.72 -7.80
CA HIS A 56 12.30 -6.68 -7.64
C HIS A 56 12.29 -7.37 -6.28
N LYS A 57 13.45 -7.75 -5.75
CA LYS A 57 13.56 -8.33 -4.40
C LYS A 57 13.12 -7.35 -3.32
N PHE A 58 13.48 -6.08 -3.45
CA PHE A 58 13.05 -5.03 -2.54
C PHE A 58 11.52 -4.89 -2.55
N LEU A 59 10.91 -4.78 -3.74
CA LEU A 59 9.45 -4.73 -3.91
C LEU A 59 8.75 -5.96 -3.31
N GLN A 60 9.30 -7.15 -3.51
CA GLN A 60 8.75 -8.38 -2.94
C GLN A 60 8.79 -8.36 -1.41
N GLY A 61 9.84 -7.79 -0.82
CA GLY A 61 9.93 -7.55 0.62
C GLY A 61 8.86 -6.59 1.12
N GLU A 62 8.70 -5.42 0.49
CA GLU A 62 7.65 -4.45 0.84
C GLU A 62 6.25 -5.09 0.76
N LEU A 63 5.97 -5.83 -0.31
CA LEU A 63 4.70 -6.53 -0.50
C LEU A 63 4.47 -7.60 0.59
N GLY A 64 5.50 -8.37 0.94
CA GLY A 64 5.42 -9.39 1.99
C GLY A 64 5.10 -8.80 3.36
N VAL A 65 5.70 -7.65 3.70
CA VAL A 65 5.39 -6.92 4.95
C VAL A 65 3.94 -6.47 4.98
N GLU A 66 3.42 -5.89 3.90
CA GLU A 66 2.03 -5.43 3.86
C GLU A 66 1.05 -6.60 3.88
N GLN A 67 1.35 -7.70 3.17
CA GLN A 67 0.55 -8.93 3.24
C GLN A 67 0.50 -9.51 4.66
N GLN A 68 1.62 -9.51 5.38
CA GLN A 68 1.67 -9.96 6.77
C GLN A 68 0.81 -9.06 7.67
N LYS A 69 0.87 -7.74 7.47
CA LYS A 69 0.04 -6.78 8.21
C LYS A 69 -1.45 -6.99 7.94
N ILE A 70 -1.85 -7.23 6.70
CA ILE A 70 -3.23 -7.59 6.34
C ILE A 70 -3.64 -8.90 7.03
N ALA A 71 -2.80 -9.94 7.00
CA ALA A 71 -3.07 -11.20 7.66
C ALA A 71 -3.25 -11.04 9.19
N LEU A 72 -2.43 -10.21 9.83
CA LEU A 72 -2.57 -9.88 11.25
C LEU A 72 -3.88 -9.14 11.56
N LEU A 73 -4.27 -8.18 10.72
CA LEU A 73 -5.55 -7.48 10.86
C LEU A 73 -6.74 -8.44 10.70
N HIS A 74 -6.68 -9.35 9.73
CA HIS A 74 -7.71 -10.38 9.54
C HIS A 74 -7.81 -11.30 10.76
N HIS A 75 -6.68 -11.73 11.32
CA HIS A 75 -6.66 -12.55 12.54
C HIS A 75 -7.21 -11.78 13.75
N GLN A 76 -6.82 -10.52 13.95
CA GLN A 76 -7.34 -9.67 15.04
C GLN A 76 -8.84 -9.38 14.89
N GLY A 77 -9.34 -9.19 13.67
CA GLY A 77 -10.78 -9.08 13.40
C GLY A 77 -11.53 -10.40 13.62
N SER A 78 -10.89 -11.54 13.37
CA SER A 78 -11.47 -12.86 13.62
C SER A 78 -11.59 -13.18 15.12
N HIS A 79 -10.66 -12.70 15.95
CA HIS A 79 -10.75 -12.84 17.43
C HIS A 79 -11.70 -11.85 18.09
N GLN A 80 -12.04 -10.74 17.43
CA GLN A 80 -13.11 -9.83 17.86
C GLN A 80 -14.52 -10.35 17.47
N SER A 81 -14.59 -11.47 16.76
CA SER A 81 -15.84 -12.15 16.38
C SER A 81 -16.19 -13.35 17.28
N MET A 82 -15.50 -13.54 18.41
CA MET A 82 -15.82 -14.59 19.39
C MET A 82 -16.34 -14.05 20.72
N GLY A 83 -17.27 -13.09 20.65
CA GLY A 83 -17.91 -12.51 21.83
C GLY A 83 -19.37 -12.13 21.59
N GLY A 84 -20.24 -13.09 21.24
CA GLY A 84 -21.69 -12.90 21.30
C GLY A 84 -22.49 -13.79 20.33
N PRO A 85 -23.41 -14.66 20.80
CA PRO A 85 -24.27 -15.43 19.93
C PRO A 85 -25.49 -14.60 19.54
N THR A 86 -25.38 -13.76 18.50
CA THR A 86 -26.46 -13.16 17.69
C THR A 86 -25.81 -12.01 16.92
N HIS A 87 -25.85 -11.89 15.61
CA HIS A 87 -27.01 -11.91 14.76
C HIS A 87 -26.45 -11.90 13.34
N MET A 88 -26.70 -12.93 12.54
CA MET A 88 -26.70 -12.75 11.08
C MET A 88 -27.74 -11.66 10.81
N ARG A 89 -27.34 -10.39 10.64
CA ARG A 89 -28.24 -9.33 10.13
C ARG A 89 -28.43 -9.59 8.63
N ARG A 90 -29.08 -10.71 8.31
CA ARG A 90 -30.06 -10.72 7.23
C ARG A 90 -30.92 -9.48 7.49
N PRO A 91 -31.12 -8.56 6.53
CA PRO A 91 -32.10 -7.51 6.73
C PRO A 91 -33.44 -8.22 6.92
N GLU A 92 -33.84 -8.34 8.18
CA GLU A 92 -35.19 -8.73 8.52
C GLU A 92 -36.06 -7.66 7.90
N THR A 93 -36.93 -8.10 7.00
CA THR A 93 -37.82 -7.27 6.18
C THR A 93 -38.25 -6.03 6.94
N LEU A 94 -37.99 -4.85 6.38
CA LEU A 94 -38.42 -3.57 6.96
C LEU A 94 -39.95 -3.58 7.03
N LYS A 95 -40.51 -3.87 8.21
CA LYS A 95 -41.96 -3.84 8.44
C LYS A 95 -42.37 -2.38 8.56
N ILE A 96 -42.86 -1.81 7.47
CA ILE A 96 -43.46 -0.48 7.47
C ILE A 96 -44.78 -0.57 8.24
N ASP A 97 -44.90 0.23 9.29
CA ASP A 97 -46.16 0.42 10.02
C ASP A 97 -47.06 1.33 9.18
N VAL A 98 -47.97 0.72 8.42
CA VAL A 98 -48.91 1.43 7.53
C VAL A 98 -49.77 2.42 8.32
N SER A 99 -50.03 2.17 9.61
CA SER A 99 -50.82 3.07 10.46
C SER A 99 -50.11 4.40 10.75
N ARG A 100 -48.78 4.46 10.58
CA ARG A 100 -47.97 5.68 10.72
C ARG A 100 -47.65 6.35 9.39
N TYR A 101 -47.96 5.70 8.27
CA TYR A 101 -47.72 6.27 6.95
C TYR A 101 -48.79 7.32 6.65
N LYS A 102 -48.40 8.60 6.68
CA LYS A 102 -49.17 9.68 6.05
C LYS A 102 -48.61 9.91 4.66
N GLY A 103 -49.18 9.26 3.66
CA GLY A 103 -48.93 9.62 2.27
C GLY A 103 -49.48 11.01 2.00
N THR A 104 -48.67 11.88 1.41
CA THR A 104 -49.18 13.05 0.69
C THR A 104 -49.68 12.58 -0.67
N ASP A 105 -50.79 13.13 -1.19
CA ASP A 105 -51.40 12.71 -2.48
C ASP A 105 -50.42 12.74 -3.68
N GLU A 106 -49.29 13.44 -3.55
CA GLU A 106 -48.21 13.51 -4.54
C GLU A 106 -47.21 12.34 -4.49
N ASP A 107 -47.20 11.51 -3.43
CA ASP A 107 -46.35 10.32 -3.29
C ASP A 107 -47.05 9.07 -3.85
N SER A 108 -47.36 9.11 -5.14
CA SER A 108 -47.81 7.90 -5.85
C SER A 108 -46.62 6.95 -6.01
N LEU A 109 -46.64 5.84 -5.26
CA LEU A 109 -45.59 4.79 -5.31
C LEU A 109 -45.60 3.98 -6.61
N LEU A 110 -46.62 4.15 -7.44
CA LEU A 110 -46.74 3.54 -8.76
C LEU A 110 -46.96 4.66 -9.75
N ARG A 111 -46.03 4.75 -10.70
CA ARG A 111 -46.08 5.67 -11.83
C ARG A 111 -46.70 4.98 -13.03
#